data_AF-A0AAV1IJ16-F1
#
_entry.id   AF-A0AAV1IJ16-F1
#
_cell.length_a   1.000
_cell.length_b   1.000
_cell.length_c   1.000
_cell.angle_alpha   90.00
_cell.angle_beta   90.00
_cell.angle_gamma   90.00
#
_symmetry.space_group_name_H-M   'P 1'
#
loop_
_entity.id
_entity.type
_entity.pdbx_description
1 polymer ?
#
loop_
_entity_poly.entity_id
_entity_poly.type
_entity_poly.pdbx_seq_one_letter_code
_entity_poly.pdbx_strand_id
1 'polypeptide(L)'
;MAPKRKSGGQKAKQPAKKGKSDNAAAVEKLLNEGAQTYCEELGIDLEKGGDAPFQWLCCSIIFSIGISEKTTIRAAKGLLHSGLTSPKSVKEADMREKIDAVNSEGNVQRGPSMSGRMESTAELVLEKYDGDLEKLREAAGRDAKEEMKLIKEFKGVGDTAVNIFCREVQLLWEELFPFADQRTLETLAHHGISCSSAQEVADLVDNDRTKYVKLLAATTKGDLRGGKQQNGAKTADDKKASAAAGDGKADREAKKEETTEAEDKTEKQEETGEDAQEQAAAGEQEAAEVEAEDEKEAEDEKETEEKATGKE
;
A
#
# COMPACT_ATOMS: atom_id res chain seq x y z
N MET A 1 1.14 -42.64 -71.75
CA MET A 1 2.30 -42.18 -70.95
C MET A 1 2.11 -40.72 -70.61
N ALA A 2 1.77 -40.40 -69.37
CA ALA A 2 1.70 -39.04 -68.84
C ALA A 2 2.87 -38.83 -67.86
N PRO A 3 3.57 -37.69 -67.86
CA PRO A 3 4.66 -37.47 -66.92
C PRO A 3 4.14 -37.01 -65.55
N LYS A 4 4.62 -37.69 -64.51
CA LYS A 4 4.33 -37.41 -63.09
C LYS A 4 4.99 -36.09 -62.66
N ARG A 5 4.17 -35.17 -62.13
CA ARG A 5 4.62 -34.01 -61.34
C ARG A 5 5.10 -34.49 -59.97
N LYS A 6 6.36 -34.23 -59.60
CA LYS A 6 6.83 -34.33 -58.20
C LYS A 6 6.66 -32.98 -57.52
N SER A 7 5.85 -32.98 -56.47
CA SER A 7 5.59 -31.89 -55.55
C SER A 7 6.86 -31.52 -54.77
N GLY A 8 7.28 -30.25 -54.86
CA GLY A 8 8.23 -29.66 -53.93
C GLY A 8 7.54 -29.45 -52.57
N GLY A 9 8.04 -30.14 -51.53
CA GLY A 9 7.66 -29.87 -50.16
C GLY A 9 8.24 -28.54 -49.71
N GLN A 10 7.41 -27.50 -49.65
CA GLN A 10 7.73 -26.28 -48.91
C GLN A 10 7.72 -26.64 -47.42
N LYS A 11 8.89 -26.53 -46.77
CA LYS A 11 8.99 -26.49 -45.31
C LYS A 11 8.17 -25.30 -44.81
N ALA A 12 7.12 -25.58 -44.05
CA ALA A 12 6.37 -24.58 -43.31
C ALA A 12 7.31 -23.85 -42.34
N LYS A 13 7.44 -22.54 -42.53
CA LYS A 13 8.18 -21.62 -41.67
C LYS A 13 7.32 -21.41 -40.42
N GLN A 14 7.78 -21.90 -39.27
CA GLN A 14 7.13 -21.65 -37.97
C GLN A 14 7.04 -20.13 -37.70
N PRO A 15 5.91 -19.60 -37.19
CA PRO A 15 5.80 -18.21 -36.80
C PRO A 15 6.20 -18.05 -35.33
N ALA A 16 7.47 -17.77 -35.06
CA ALA A 16 7.93 -17.38 -33.73
C ALA A 16 8.90 -16.22 -33.89
N LYS A 17 8.49 -15.00 -33.51
CA LYS A 17 9.35 -13.83 -33.15
C LYS A 17 8.65 -12.46 -33.07
N LYS A 18 7.34 -12.33 -33.36
CA LYS A 18 6.70 -11.00 -33.43
C LYS A 18 6.43 -10.35 -32.05
N GLY A 19 5.94 -11.10 -31.06
CA GLY A 19 5.62 -10.53 -29.74
C GLY A 19 6.82 -10.12 -28.88
N LYS A 20 7.98 -10.80 -29.00
CA LYS A 20 9.17 -10.48 -28.19
C LYS A 20 9.85 -9.18 -28.62
N SER A 21 9.83 -8.85 -29.92
CA SER A 21 10.35 -7.57 -30.41
C SER A 21 9.47 -6.39 -30.00
N ASP A 22 8.16 -6.61 -29.96
CA ASP A 22 7.18 -5.55 -29.64
C ASP A 22 7.24 -5.20 -28.13
N ASN A 23 7.35 -6.21 -27.25
CA ASN A 23 7.59 -6.00 -25.83
C ASN A 23 8.91 -5.25 -25.57
N ALA A 24 10.01 -5.64 -26.25
CA ALA A 24 11.32 -5.01 -26.04
C ALA A 24 11.32 -3.51 -26.38
N ALA A 25 10.68 -3.13 -27.49
CA ALA A 25 10.55 -1.73 -27.88
C ALA A 25 9.68 -0.93 -26.89
N ALA A 26 8.60 -1.53 -26.37
CA ALA A 26 7.74 -0.91 -25.37
C ALA A 26 8.47 -0.71 -24.02
N VAL A 27 9.23 -1.71 -23.57
CA VAL A 27 10.06 -1.63 -22.36
C VAL A 27 11.12 -0.53 -22.49
N GLU A 28 11.87 -0.52 -23.61
CA GLU A 28 12.88 0.50 -23.87
C GLU A 28 12.28 1.90 -23.87
N LYS A 29 11.11 2.07 -24.49
CA LYS A 29 10.37 3.34 -24.47
C LYS A 29 10.04 3.78 -23.05
N LEU A 30 9.42 2.92 -22.24
CA LEU A 30 9.02 3.26 -20.86
C LEU A 30 10.23 3.61 -19.99
N LEU A 31 11.32 2.86 -20.11
CA LEU A 31 12.54 3.15 -19.35
C LEU A 31 13.19 4.47 -19.77
N ASN A 32 13.16 4.80 -21.07
CA ASN A 32 13.75 6.04 -21.62
C ASN A 32 12.90 7.30 -21.33
N GLU A 33 11.59 7.16 -21.12
CA GLU A 33 10.69 8.28 -20.78
C GLU A 33 10.90 8.83 -19.35
N GLY A 34 11.93 8.37 -18.64
CA GLY A 34 12.31 8.86 -17.32
C GLY A 34 11.57 8.15 -16.21
N ALA A 35 11.52 6.82 -16.28
CA ALA A 35 10.97 5.94 -15.25
C ALA A 35 11.71 6.12 -13.90
N GLN A 36 11.29 7.12 -13.14
CA GLN A 36 11.71 7.33 -11.76
C GLN A 36 10.81 6.49 -10.86
N THR A 37 11.39 5.79 -9.88
CA THR A 37 10.60 5.05 -8.89
C THR A 37 9.89 6.01 -7.91
N TYR A 38 8.99 5.51 -7.07
CA TYR A 38 8.42 6.31 -5.98
C TYR A 38 9.48 6.62 -4.92
N CYS A 39 10.32 5.65 -4.53
CA CYS A 39 11.45 5.89 -3.64
C CYS A 39 12.39 6.97 -4.19
N GLU A 40 12.76 6.90 -5.48
CA GLU A 40 13.57 7.95 -6.11
C GLU A 40 12.85 9.31 -6.11
N GLU A 41 11.53 9.37 -6.30
CA GLU A 41 10.75 10.62 -6.27
C GLU A 41 10.62 11.22 -4.87
N LEU A 42 10.65 10.37 -3.86
CA LEU A 42 10.58 10.72 -2.44
C LEU A 42 11.97 10.95 -1.82
N GLY A 43 13.05 10.63 -2.53
CA GLY A 43 14.42 10.71 -2.02
C GLY A 43 14.78 9.61 -1.02
N ILE A 44 14.07 8.47 -1.06
CA ILE A 44 14.35 7.29 -0.25
C ILE A 44 15.38 6.43 -0.99
N ASP A 45 16.54 6.24 -0.39
CA ASP A 45 17.59 5.34 -0.89
C ASP A 45 17.46 3.97 -0.22
N LEU A 46 16.73 3.04 -0.85
CA LEU A 46 16.50 1.70 -0.31
C LEU A 46 17.79 0.88 -0.19
N GLU A 47 18.75 1.05 -1.10
CA GLU A 47 20.00 0.26 -1.11
C GLU A 47 20.90 0.62 0.08
N LYS A 48 20.72 1.82 0.67
CA LYS A 48 21.39 2.22 1.91
C LYS A 48 20.93 1.42 3.14
N GLY A 49 19.74 0.84 3.11
CA GLY A 49 19.14 0.14 4.27
C GLY A 49 18.86 1.07 5.46
N GLY A 50 18.96 0.53 6.67
CA GLY A 50 18.66 1.26 7.90
C GLY A 50 17.19 1.67 7.97
N ASP A 51 16.91 2.97 8.09
CA ASP A 51 15.54 3.48 8.17
C ASP A 51 14.81 3.51 6.80
N ALA A 52 15.51 3.33 5.67
CA ALA A 52 14.91 3.47 4.34
C ALA A 52 13.72 2.51 4.08
N PRO A 53 13.77 1.22 4.45
CA PRO A 53 12.59 0.35 4.37
C PRO A 53 11.43 0.81 5.26
N PHE A 54 11.71 1.37 6.44
CA PHE A 54 10.65 1.91 7.31
C PHE A 54 9.97 3.13 6.68
N GLN A 55 10.77 4.07 6.14
CA GLN A 55 10.26 5.21 5.37
C GLN A 55 9.37 4.74 4.22
N TRP A 56 9.81 3.73 3.49
CA TRP A 56 9.06 3.17 2.38
C TRP A 56 7.78 2.46 2.82
N LEU A 57 7.78 1.76 3.95
CA LEU A 57 6.57 1.15 4.52
C LEU A 57 5.54 2.22 4.89
N CYS A 58 5.95 3.30 5.55
CA CYS A 58 5.06 4.43 5.86
C CYS A 58 4.47 5.04 4.58
N CYS A 59 5.29 5.26 3.56
CA CYS A 59 4.81 5.78 2.28
C CYS A 59 3.85 4.81 1.58
N SER A 60 4.09 3.50 1.67
CA SER A 60 3.21 2.45 1.12
C SER A 60 1.85 2.44 1.79
N ILE A 61 1.81 2.66 3.11
CA ILE A 61 0.55 2.81 3.87
C ILE A 61 -0.20 4.04 3.36
N ILE A 62 0.47 5.19 3.21
CA ILE A 62 -0.14 6.43 2.71
C ILE A 62 -0.68 6.23 1.28
N PHE A 63 0.09 5.58 0.40
CA PHE A 63 -0.31 5.23 -0.97
C PHE A 63 -1.53 4.30 -1.06
N SER A 64 -1.76 3.46 -0.06
CA SER A 64 -2.92 2.56 -0.04
C SER A 64 -4.26 3.22 0.32
N ILE A 65 -4.28 4.47 0.78
CA ILE A 65 -5.49 5.14 1.30
C ILE A 65 -6.49 5.53 0.18
N GLY A 66 -6.07 5.46 -1.08
CA GLY A 66 -6.97 5.65 -2.23
C GLY A 66 -7.33 7.11 -2.54
N ILE A 67 -6.52 8.07 -2.10
CA ILE A 67 -6.62 9.48 -2.50
C ILE A 67 -5.89 9.72 -3.83
N SER A 68 -5.86 10.97 -4.31
CA SER A 68 -5.13 11.29 -5.56
C SER A 68 -3.63 11.04 -5.39
N GLU A 69 -2.96 10.50 -6.41
CA GLU A 69 -1.51 10.28 -6.40
C GLU A 69 -0.73 11.54 -6.01
N LYS A 70 -1.10 12.69 -6.61
CA LYS A 70 -0.48 13.99 -6.30
C LYS A 70 -0.60 14.35 -4.81
N THR A 71 -1.76 14.13 -4.20
CA THR A 71 -1.97 14.37 -2.76
C THR A 71 -1.11 13.42 -1.93
N THR A 72 -1.00 12.18 -2.36
CA THR A 72 -0.29 11.14 -1.61
C THR A 72 1.23 11.33 -1.66
N ILE A 73 1.77 11.70 -2.82
CA ILE A 73 3.18 12.07 -2.98
C ILE A 73 3.52 13.28 -2.12
N ARG A 74 2.63 14.28 -2.07
CA ARG A 74 2.79 15.45 -1.20
C ARG A 74 2.82 15.04 0.28
N ALA A 75 1.86 14.24 0.73
CA ALA A 75 1.82 13.74 2.10
C ALA A 75 3.09 12.96 2.48
N ALA A 76 3.55 12.07 1.60
CA ALA A 76 4.79 11.33 1.79
C ALA A 76 6.03 12.25 1.84
N LYS A 77 6.12 13.26 0.97
CA LYS A 77 7.20 14.26 1.02
C LYS A 77 7.18 15.07 2.31
N GLY A 78 6.01 15.53 2.73
CA GLY A 78 5.84 16.29 3.97
C GLY A 78 6.34 15.51 5.19
N LEU A 79 5.97 14.23 5.25
CA LEU A 79 6.49 13.32 6.25
C LEU A 79 8.02 13.24 6.23
N LEU A 80 8.62 12.95 5.08
CA LEU A 80 10.08 12.79 5.00
C LEU A 80 10.83 14.09 5.30
N HIS A 81 10.32 15.23 4.84
CA HIS A 81 10.90 16.56 5.09
C HIS A 81 10.81 16.98 6.56
N SER A 82 9.80 16.50 7.30
CA SER A 82 9.66 16.77 8.73
C SER A 82 10.71 16.07 9.60
N GLY A 83 11.46 15.11 9.03
CA GLY A 83 12.44 14.31 9.77
C GLY A 83 11.85 13.12 10.51
N LEU A 84 10.53 12.90 10.45
CA LEU A 84 9.81 11.73 10.96
C LEU A 84 10.08 10.48 10.09
N THR A 85 11.34 10.08 10.08
CA THR A 85 11.93 9.16 9.09
C THR A 85 12.49 7.88 9.71
N SER A 86 12.42 7.73 11.03
CA SER A 86 12.78 6.53 11.79
C SER A 86 11.67 6.17 12.78
N PRO A 87 11.53 4.89 13.19
CA PRO A 87 10.54 4.50 14.19
C PRO A 87 10.65 5.32 15.48
N LYS A 88 11.89 5.60 15.92
CA LYS A 88 12.17 6.40 17.10
C LYS A 88 11.68 7.85 16.95
N SER A 89 12.00 8.51 15.83
CA SER A 89 11.56 9.89 15.59
C SER A 89 10.03 10.02 15.54
N VAL A 90 9.34 9.05 14.95
CA VAL A 90 7.87 9.01 14.90
C VAL A 90 7.27 8.78 16.29
N LYS A 91 7.92 7.98 17.14
CA LYS A 91 7.46 7.70 18.49
C LYS A 91 7.67 8.89 19.44
N GLU A 92 8.76 9.63 19.26
CA GLU A 92 9.11 10.79 20.10
C GLU A 92 8.33 12.06 19.75
N ALA A 93 7.90 12.21 18.50
CA ALA A 93 7.10 13.34 18.06
C ALA A 93 5.71 13.38 18.72
N ASP A 94 5.20 14.57 18.97
CA ASP A 94 3.82 14.73 19.43
C ASP A 94 2.81 14.51 18.29
N MET A 95 1.54 14.31 18.63
CA MET A 95 0.50 14.02 17.64
C MET A 95 0.31 15.18 16.64
N ARG A 96 0.52 16.42 17.07
CA ARG A 96 0.36 17.60 16.23
C ARG A 96 1.49 17.68 15.21
N GLU A 97 2.73 17.43 15.62
CA GLU A 97 3.89 17.35 14.73
C GLU A 97 3.69 16.30 13.63
N LYS A 98 3.14 15.12 13.99
CA LYS A 98 2.83 14.05 13.01
C LYS A 98 1.75 14.49 12.01
N ILE A 99 0.68 15.13 12.50
CA ILE A 99 -0.40 15.62 11.65
C ILE A 99 0.12 16.72 10.72
N ASP A 100 0.89 17.67 11.25
CA ASP A 100 1.45 18.79 10.51
C ASP A 100 2.45 18.30 9.44
N ALA A 101 3.25 17.27 9.76
CA ALA A 101 4.14 16.64 8.78
C ALA A 101 3.37 16.10 7.56
N VAL A 102 2.30 15.34 7.79
CA VAL A 102 1.47 14.77 6.70
C VAL A 102 0.72 15.86 5.93
N ASN A 103 0.33 16.95 6.58
CA ASN A 103 -0.44 18.04 5.99
C ASN A 103 0.42 19.15 5.35
N SER A 104 1.72 19.19 5.64
CA SER A 104 2.62 20.30 5.27
C SER A 104 2.65 20.60 3.77
N GLU A 105 2.47 19.58 2.94
CA GLU A 105 2.51 19.70 1.47
C GLU A 105 1.10 19.67 0.83
N GLY A 106 0.02 19.76 1.64
CA GLY A 106 -1.37 19.93 1.17
C GLY A 106 -2.43 19.54 2.21
N ASN A 107 -3.66 20.06 2.06
CA ASN A 107 -4.80 19.75 2.93
C ASN A 107 -5.21 18.27 2.82
N VAL A 108 -4.57 17.42 3.61
CA VAL A 108 -4.94 16.03 3.76
C VAL A 108 -5.94 15.96 4.90
N GLN A 109 -7.24 15.94 4.59
CA GLN A 109 -8.33 15.80 5.58
C GLN A 109 -8.19 14.53 6.45
N ARG A 110 -7.30 13.61 6.06
CA ARG A 110 -7.02 12.32 6.70
C ARG A 110 -5.75 12.32 7.58
N GLY A 111 -5.15 13.50 7.86
CA GLY A 111 -3.92 13.65 8.64
C GLY A 111 -3.91 12.89 10.00
N PRO A 112 -4.95 13.00 10.85
CA PRO A 112 -5.01 12.27 12.12
C PRO A 112 -4.96 10.75 11.96
N SER A 113 -5.74 10.21 11.01
CA SER A 113 -5.79 8.78 10.73
C SER A 113 -4.45 8.25 10.19
N MET A 114 -3.77 9.01 9.33
CA MET A 114 -2.43 8.64 8.83
C MET A 114 -1.40 8.67 9.95
N SER A 115 -1.40 9.73 10.75
CA SER A 115 -0.48 9.88 11.89
C SER A 115 -0.63 8.73 12.88
N GLY A 116 -1.87 8.34 13.21
CA GLY A 116 -2.12 7.19 14.08
C GLY A 116 -1.62 5.86 13.50
N ARG A 117 -1.78 5.62 12.19
CA ARG A 117 -1.23 4.42 11.54
C ARG A 117 0.29 4.40 11.57
N MET A 118 0.91 5.56 11.38
CA MET A 118 2.35 5.71 11.44
C MET A 118 2.91 5.47 12.84
N GLU A 119 2.24 6.01 13.85
CA GLU A 119 2.60 5.77 15.25
C GLU A 119 2.49 4.27 15.61
N SER A 120 1.37 3.62 15.30
CA SER A 120 1.23 2.17 15.52
C SER A 120 2.27 1.36 14.74
N THR A 121 2.67 1.83 13.56
CA THR A 121 3.73 1.18 12.77
C THR A 121 5.08 1.32 13.49
N ALA A 122 5.44 2.53 13.90
CA ALA A 122 6.68 2.80 14.62
C ALA A 122 6.78 2.01 15.93
N GLU A 123 5.70 1.95 16.71
CA GLU A 123 5.59 1.15 17.93
C GLU A 123 5.89 -0.32 17.66
N LEU A 124 5.23 -0.92 16.68
CA LEU A 124 5.44 -2.34 16.37
C LEU A 124 6.87 -2.62 15.88
N VAL A 125 7.47 -1.72 15.08
CA VAL A 125 8.88 -1.86 14.66
C VAL A 125 9.81 -1.77 15.86
N LEU A 126 9.60 -0.82 16.78
CA LEU A 126 10.42 -0.68 17.98
C LEU A 126 10.30 -1.89 18.90
N GLU A 127 9.08 -2.38 19.14
CA GLU A 127 8.81 -3.44 20.10
C GLU A 127 9.23 -4.83 19.60
N LYS A 128 8.90 -5.17 18.36
CA LYS A 128 9.10 -6.53 17.81
C LYS A 128 10.40 -6.67 17.04
N TYR A 129 10.90 -5.58 16.48
CA TYR A 129 12.04 -5.56 15.56
C TYR A 129 13.12 -4.56 15.97
N ASP A 130 13.09 -4.06 17.20
CA ASP A 130 14.11 -3.18 17.81
C ASP A 130 14.48 -1.98 16.90
N GLY A 131 13.46 -1.41 16.26
CA GLY A 131 13.60 -0.23 15.41
C GLY A 131 14.09 -0.48 13.99
N ASP A 132 14.28 -1.73 13.56
CA ASP A 132 14.88 -2.05 12.26
C ASP A 132 14.10 -3.14 11.50
N LEU A 133 13.63 -2.81 10.29
CA LEU A 133 12.91 -3.77 9.44
C LEU A 133 13.81 -4.88 8.86
N GLU A 134 15.14 -4.75 8.91
CA GLU A 134 16.02 -5.89 8.62
C GLU A 134 15.80 -7.02 9.65
N LYS A 135 15.44 -6.71 10.90
CA LYS A 135 15.07 -7.76 11.88
C LYS A 135 13.74 -8.42 11.57
N LEU A 136 12.81 -7.70 10.94
CA LEU A 136 11.59 -8.32 10.40
C LEU A 136 11.94 -9.30 9.29
N ARG A 137 12.78 -8.87 8.34
CA ARG A 137 13.28 -9.70 7.25
C ARG A 137 13.99 -10.96 7.76
N GLU A 138 14.81 -10.83 8.80
CA GLU A 138 15.46 -11.96 9.48
C GLU A 138 14.45 -12.88 10.19
N ALA A 139 13.45 -12.31 10.88
CA ALA A 139 12.40 -13.08 11.55
C ALA A 139 11.52 -13.86 10.55
N ALA A 140 11.34 -13.33 9.34
CA ALA A 140 10.71 -14.05 8.22
C ALA A 140 11.60 -15.15 7.63
N GLY A 141 12.86 -15.27 8.08
CA GLY A 141 13.82 -16.20 7.51
C GLY A 141 14.23 -15.86 6.08
N ARG A 142 14.09 -14.59 5.67
CA ARG A 142 14.33 -14.15 4.28
C ARG A 142 13.49 -14.94 3.27
N ASP A 143 12.26 -15.28 3.66
CA ASP A 143 11.26 -15.91 2.80
C ASP A 143 10.21 -14.87 2.39
N ALA A 144 10.10 -14.64 1.08
CA ALA A 144 9.18 -13.65 0.51
C ALA A 144 7.74 -13.76 1.02
N LYS A 145 7.22 -14.97 1.24
CA LYS A 145 5.82 -15.14 1.70
C LYS A 145 5.67 -14.78 3.16
N GLU A 146 6.62 -15.20 4.00
CA GLU A 146 6.61 -14.81 5.41
C GLU A 146 6.90 -13.31 5.59
N GLU A 147 7.76 -12.70 4.78
CA GLU A 147 7.97 -11.25 4.76
C GLU A 147 6.69 -10.49 4.47
N MET A 148 6.00 -10.85 3.38
CA MET A 148 4.71 -10.24 3.03
C MET A 148 3.67 -10.42 4.14
N LYS A 149 3.66 -11.59 4.79
CA LYS A 149 2.76 -11.87 5.92
C LYS A 149 3.08 -11.01 7.14
N LEU A 150 4.35 -10.88 7.52
CA LEU A 150 4.77 -10.04 8.65
C LEU A 150 4.51 -8.55 8.37
N ILE A 151 4.75 -8.08 7.14
CA ILE A 151 4.40 -6.71 6.73
C ILE A 151 2.88 -6.49 6.81
N LYS A 152 2.06 -7.50 6.56
CA LYS A 152 0.60 -7.40 6.69
C LYS A 152 0.09 -7.34 8.13
N GLU A 153 0.93 -7.66 9.13
CA GLU A 153 0.55 -7.55 10.55
C GLU A 153 0.44 -6.10 11.05
N PHE A 154 1.05 -5.15 10.33
CA PHE A 154 1.00 -3.73 10.69
C PHE A 154 -0.41 -3.16 10.51
N LYS A 155 -0.84 -2.35 11.48
CA LYS A 155 -2.18 -1.77 11.50
C LYS A 155 -2.42 -0.89 10.26
N GLY A 156 -3.46 -1.22 9.50
CA GLY A 156 -3.82 -0.49 8.28
C GLY A 156 -3.01 -0.91 7.04
N VAL A 157 -2.20 -1.98 7.12
CA VAL A 157 -1.54 -2.59 5.96
C VAL A 157 -2.42 -3.71 5.39
N GLY A 158 -3.11 -3.39 4.29
CA GLY A 158 -3.81 -4.38 3.45
C GLY A 158 -2.94 -4.88 2.30
N ASP A 159 -3.48 -5.78 1.47
CA ASP A 159 -2.76 -6.34 0.30
C ASP A 159 -2.23 -5.26 -0.64
N THR A 160 -2.96 -4.16 -0.80
CA THR A 160 -2.50 -3.00 -1.59
C THR A 160 -1.21 -2.40 -1.05
N ALA A 161 -1.12 -2.17 0.27
CA ALA A 161 0.08 -1.60 0.89
C ALA A 161 1.26 -2.57 0.81
N VAL A 162 1.03 -3.87 1.05
CA VAL A 162 2.06 -4.92 0.88
C VAL A 162 2.58 -4.93 -0.55
N ASN A 163 1.71 -4.90 -1.55
CA ASN A 163 2.09 -4.91 -2.96
C ASN A 163 2.93 -3.67 -3.32
N ILE A 164 2.50 -2.48 -2.88
CA ILE A 164 3.25 -1.24 -3.10
C ILE A 164 4.64 -1.33 -2.47
N PHE A 165 4.73 -1.81 -1.23
CA PHE A 165 5.99 -2.02 -0.53
C PHE A 165 6.93 -2.96 -1.32
N CYS A 166 6.41 -4.13 -1.71
CA CYS A 166 7.19 -5.18 -2.38
C CYS A 166 7.69 -4.77 -3.77
N ARG A 167 6.98 -3.89 -4.49
CA ARG A 167 7.39 -3.42 -5.83
C ARG A 167 8.76 -2.77 -5.84
N GLU A 168 9.13 -2.01 -4.80
CA GLU A 168 10.40 -1.28 -4.77
C GLU A 168 11.38 -1.85 -3.75
N VAL A 169 10.93 -2.42 -2.63
CA VAL A 169 11.82 -2.97 -1.60
C VAL A 169 12.68 -4.12 -2.14
N GLN A 170 12.30 -4.78 -3.23
CA GLN A 170 13.11 -5.80 -3.91
C GLN A 170 14.47 -5.29 -4.44
N LEU A 171 14.72 -3.98 -4.44
CA LEU A 171 16.08 -3.42 -4.62
C LEU A 171 17.02 -3.81 -3.47
N LEU A 172 16.47 -3.94 -2.25
CA LEU A 172 17.17 -4.33 -1.03
C LEU A 172 16.89 -5.79 -0.62
N TRP A 173 15.64 -6.23 -0.76
CA TRP A 173 15.13 -7.56 -0.38
C TRP A 173 15.11 -8.47 -1.60
N GLU A 174 16.29 -9.00 -1.94
CA GLU A 174 16.52 -9.79 -3.15
C GLU A 174 15.64 -11.04 -3.28
N GLU A 175 15.22 -11.63 -2.17
CA GLU A 175 14.33 -12.79 -2.06
C GLU A 175 12.91 -12.51 -2.58
N LEU A 176 12.49 -11.24 -2.62
CA LEU A 176 11.23 -10.85 -3.26
C LEU A 176 11.35 -10.82 -4.78
N PHE A 177 12.56 -10.70 -5.34
CA PHE A 177 12.73 -10.58 -6.78
C PHE A 177 12.56 -11.94 -7.49
N PRO A 178 11.75 -12.03 -8.57
CA PRO A 178 10.92 -10.98 -9.14
C PRO A 178 9.51 -10.93 -8.53
N PHE A 179 9.13 -9.80 -7.93
CA PHE A 179 7.78 -9.55 -7.47
C PHE A 179 7.04 -8.65 -8.47
N ALA A 180 5.83 -9.05 -8.86
CA ALA A 180 4.87 -8.16 -9.51
C ALA A 180 3.47 -8.63 -9.12
N ASP A 181 2.67 -7.74 -8.53
CA ASP A 181 1.29 -8.02 -8.24
C ASP A 181 0.43 -7.97 -9.51
N GLN A 182 -0.76 -8.57 -9.43
CA GLN A 182 -1.68 -8.72 -10.56
C GLN A 182 -1.97 -7.39 -11.27
N ARG A 183 -2.14 -6.31 -10.52
CA ARG A 183 -2.39 -4.98 -11.11
C ARG A 183 -1.22 -4.50 -11.95
N THR A 184 0.01 -4.74 -11.49
CA THR A 184 1.20 -4.36 -12.23
C THR A 184 1.26 -5.11 -13.56
N LEU A 185 0.93 -6.40 -13.58
CA LEU A 185 0.83 -7.18 -14.82
C LEU A 185 -0.26 -6.66 -15.77
N GLU A 186 -1.40 -6.23 -15.24
CA GLU A 186 -2.49 -5.63 -16.03
C GLU A 186 -2.09 -4.28 -16.64
N THR A 187 -1.42 -3.41 -15.87
CA THR A 187 -0.93 -2.12 -16.39
C THR A 187 0.12 -2.33 -17.48
N LEU A 188 1.04 -3.29 -17.33
CA LEU A 188 2.00 -3.67 -18.37
C LEU A 188 1.29 -4.07 -19.67
N ALA A 189 0.20 -4.85 -19.58
CA ALA A 189 -0.59 -5.22 -20.75
C ALA A 189 -1.23 -4.00 -21.45
N HIS A 190 -1.70 -3.00 -20.70
CA HIS A 190 -2.20 -1.73 -21.27
C HIS A 190 -1.12 -0.93 -22.00
N HIS A 191 0.15 -1.08 -21.60
CA HIS A 191 1.30 -0.51 -22.29
C HIS A 191 1.82 -1.37 -23.46
N GLY A 192 1.10 -2.44 -23.82
CA GLY A 192 1.47 -3.33 -24.92
C GLY A 192 2.53 -4.37 -24.55
N ILE A 193 2.88 -4.51 -23.27
CA ILE A 193 3.80 -5.53 -22.78
C ILE A 193 2.99 -6.74 -22.35
N SER A 194 2.97 -7.77 -23.20
CA SER A 194 2.24 -9.01 -22.90
C SER A 194 3.12 -9.95 -22.07
N CYS A 195 2.94 -9.91 -20.75
CA CYS A 195 3.56 -10.81 -19.78
C CYS A 195 2.47 -11.39 -18.87
N SER A 196 2.59 -12.68 -18.54
CA SER A 196 1.65 -13.42 -17.68
C SER A 196 2.21 -13.73 -16.29
N SER A 197 3.50 -13.43 -16.06
CA SER A 197 4.16 -13.64 -14.77
C SER A 197 5.26 -12.60 -14.53
N ALA A 198 5.62 -12.41 -13.25
CA ALA A 198 6.74 -11.56 -12.84
C ALA A 198 8.08 -11.99 -13.49
N GLN A 199 8.31 -13.30 -13.64
CA GLN A 199 9.52 -13.82 -14.28
C GLN A 199 9.62 -13.43 -15.76
N GLU A 200 8.50 -13.47 -16.51
CA GLU A 200 8.50 -13.03 -17.90
C GLU A 200 8.86 -11.54 -18.03
N VAL A 201 8.44 -10.71 -17.07
CA VAL A 201 8.80 -9.28 -17.03
C VAL A 201 10.29 -9.11 -16.71
N ALA A 202 10.83 -9.90 -15.76
CA ALA A 202 12.25 -9.89 -15.41
C ALA A 202 13.14 -10.27 -16.61
N ASP A 203 12.72 -11.27 -17.39
CA ASP A 203 13.44 -11.69 -18.60
C ASP A 203 13.50 -10.63 -19.69
N LEU A 204 12.55 -9.67 -19.73
CA LEU A 204 12.56 -8.57 -20.70
C LEU A 204 13.62 -7.50 -20.40
N VAL A 205 14.06 -7.43 -19.14
CA VAL A 205 15.08 -6.49 -18.67
C VAL A 205 16.38 -7.21 -18.29
N ASP A 206 16.62 -8.41 -18.83
CA ASP A 206 17.81 -9.23 -18.56
C ASP A 206 18.03 -9.53 -17.07
N ASN A 207 16.95 -9.66 -16.29
CA ASN A 207 16.97 -9.84 -14.83
C ASN A 207 17.69 -8.71 -14.06
N ASP A 208 17.80 -7.52 -14.65
CA ASP A 208 18.30 -6.31 -14.01
C ASP A 208 17.23 -5.76 -13.03
N ARG A 209 17.46 -5.93 -11.72
CA ARG A 209 16.50 -5.52 -10.67
C ARG A 209 16.16 -4.03 -10.73
N THR A 210 17.14 -3.18 -11.01
CA THR A 210 16.93 -1.73 -11.08
C THR A 210 16.03 -1.38 -12.26
N LYS A 211 16.29 -1.93 -13.45
CA LYS A 211 15.40 -1.73 -14.61
C LYS A 211 14.02 -2.34 -14.38
N TYR A 212 13.95 -3.50 -13.72
CA TYR A 212 12.70 -4.15 -13.40
C TYR A 212 11.81 -3.26 -12.52
N VAL A 213 12.33 -2.77 -11.40
CA VAL A 213 11.60 -1.89 -10.47
C VAL A 213 11.20 -0.59 -11.16
N LYS A 214 12.09 0.01 -11.96
CA LYS A 214 11.77 1.20 -12.76
C LYS A 214 10.65 0.96 -13.76
N LEU A 215 10.65 -0.19 -14.42
CA LEU A 215 9.58 -0.59 -15.33
C LEU A 215 8.24 -0.72 -14.58
N LEU A 216 8.22 -1.37 -13.41
CA LEU A 216 6.99 -1.49 -12.61
C LEU A 216 6.47 -0.12 -12.14
N ALA A 217 7.37 0.77 -11.72
CA ALA A 217 7.00 2.13 -11.33
C ALA A 217 6.45 2.94 -12.52
N ALA A 218 7.07 2.82 -13.70
CA ALA A 218 6.63 3.52 -14.90
C ALA A 218 5.21 3.15 -15.33
N THR A 219 4.79 1.90 -15.12
CA THR A 219 3.43 1.46 -15.50
C THR A 219 2.38 1.72 -14.44
N THR A 220 2.78 1.90 -13.18
CA THR A 220 1.83 2.07 -12.06
C THR A 220 1.64 3.53 -11.64
N LYS A 221 2.56 4.44 -12.00
CA LYS A 221 2.36 5.89 -11.85
C LYS A 221 1.13 6.36 -12.64
N GLY A 222 0.26 7.12 -11.99
CA GLY A 222 -1.04 7.53 -12.52
C GLY A 222 -2.21 6.59 -12.20
N ASP A 223 -1.94 5.34 -11.81
CA ASP A 223 -2.94 4.31 -11.54
C ASP A 223 -2.90 3.82 -10.08
N LEU A 224 -2.59 4.67 -9.10
CA LEU A 224 -2.59 4.26 -7.67
C LEU A 224 -3.99 4.04 -7.07
N ARG A 225 -5.08 4.40 -7.78
CA ARG A 225 -6.45 4.29 -7.23
C ARG A 225 -6.81 2.84 -7.00
N GLY A 226 -6.99 2.40 -5.75
CA GLY A 226 -7.48 1.06 -5.41
C GLY A 226 -8.71 0.70 -6.25
N GLY A 227 -8.52 -0.14 -7.26
CA GLY A 227 -9.61 -0.72 -8.00
C GLY A 227 -10.35 -1.64 -7.04
N LYS A 228 -11.66 -1.40 -6.86
CA LYS A 228 -12.56 -2.39 -6.25
C LYS A 228 -12.17 -3.75 -6.83
N GLN A 229 -11.93 -4.73 -5.97
CA GLN A 229 -11.97 -6.12 -6.38
C GLN A 229 -13.28 -6.29 -7.16
N GLN A 230 -13.19 -6.37 -8.49
CA GLN A 230 -14.30 -6.87 -9.26
C GLN A 230 -14.37 -8.33 -8.85
N ASN A 231 -15.30 -8.62 -7.94
CA ASN A 231 -15.81 -9.97 -7.77
C ASN A 231 -16.17 -10.45 -9.17
N GLY A 232 -15.31 -11.33 -9.71
CA GLY A 232 -15.53 -11.93 -11.01
C GLY A 232 -16.88 -12.60 -10.98
N ALA A 233 -17.84 -12.01 -11.70
CA ALA A 233 -19.07 -12.69 -12.06
C ALA A 233 -18.64 -13.93 -12.84
N LYS A 234 -18.65 -15.06 -12.14
CA LYS A 234 -18.41 -16.38 -12.70
C LYS A 234 -19.46 -16.59 -13.77
N THR A 235 -19.09 -16.47 -15.03
CA THR A 235 -19.95 -16.82 -16.16
C THR A 235 -20.24 -18.32 -16.10
N ALA A 236 -21.46 -18.68 -16.47
CA ALA A 236 -22.09 -19.95 -16.17
C ALA A 236 -21.54 -21.16 -16.95
N ASP A 237 -20.46 -21.02 -17.73
CA ASP A 237 -20.00 -22.06 -18.67
C ASP A 237 -18.81 -22.91 -18.18
N ASP A 238 -18.10 -22.53 -17.11
CA ASP A 238 -16.99 -23.34 -16.56
C ASP A 238 -17.42 -24.40 -15.54
N LYS A 239 -18.73 -24.55 -15.29
CA LYS A 239 -19.26 -25.53 -14.32
C LYS A 239 -19.39 -26.96 -14.88
N LYS A 240 -19.02 -27.21 -16.14
CA LYS A 240 -19.22 -28.51 -16.80
C LYS A 240 -17.94 -29.34 -17.03
N ALA A 241 -16.82 -29.01 -16.39
CA ALA A 241 -15.56 -29.75 -16.57
C ALA A 241 -14.98 -30.41 -15.30
N SER A 242 -15.63 -30.33 -14.12
CA SER A 242 -15.18 -31.04 -12.90
C SER A 242 -16.28 -31.86 -12.21
N ALA A 243 -17.10 -32.58 -12.99
CA ALA A 243 -18.05 -33.56 -12.46
C ALA A 243 -17.94 -34.87 -13.25
N ALA A 244 -16.87 -35.62 -12.97
CA ALA A 244 -16.80 -37.05 -13.22
C ALA A 244 -15.86 -37.66 -12.15
N ALA A 245 -16.40 -38.63 -11.39
CA ALA A 245 -15.89 -39.24 -10.15
C ALA A 245 -16.11 -38.34 -8.91
N GLY A 246 -16.82 -38.74 -7.86
CA GLY A 246 -17.44 -39.99 -7.48
C GLY A 246 -17.75 -39.88 -5.98
N ASP A 247 -19.01 -40.15 -5.62
CA ASP A 247 -19.57 -40.48 -4.31
C ASP A 247 -19.19 -39.71 -3.03
N GLY A 248 -20.22 -39.13 -2.39
CA GLY A 248 -20.13 -38.58 -1.03
C GLY A 248 -21.20 -37.54 -0.70
N LYS A 249 -22.48 -37.87 -0.88
CA LYS A 249 -23.63 -37.04 -0.49
C LYS A 249 -24.06 -37.40 0.93
N ALA A 250 -23.78 -36.52 1.90
CA ALA A 250 -24.64 -36.19 3.06
C ALA A 250 -23.84 -35.32 4.05
N ASP A 251 -23.94 -33.99 3.90
CA ASP A 251 -23.86 -32.93 4.93
C ASP A 251 -23.49 -31.61 4.25
N ARG A 252 -24.45 -30.95 3.58
CA ARG A 252 -24.21 -29.59 3.02
C ARG A 252 -25.47 -28.79 2.65
N GLU A 253 -26.57 -29.03 3.36
CA GLU A 253 -27.76 -28.16 3.32
C GLU A 253 -28.11 -27.73 4.75
N ALA A 254 -27.20 -26.98 5.39
CA ALA A 254 -27.49 -26.24 6.62
C ALA A 254 -26.52 -25.06 6.88
N LYS A 255 -25.69 -24.65 5.92
CA LYS A 255 -24.62 -23.65 6.17
C LYS A 255 -24.47 -22.58 5.09
N LYS A 256 -25.58 -22.22 4.44
CA LYS A 256 -25.58 -21.19 3.38
C LYS A 256 -26.56 -20.03 3.60
N GLU A 257 -27.24 -19.99 4.74
CA GLU A 257 -28.06 -18.83 5.15
C GLU A 257 -27.48 -18.07 6.37
N GLU A 258 -26.38 -18.55 6.97
CA GLU A 258 -25.77 -17.91 8.16
C GLU A 258 -24.56 -17.00 7.82
N THR A 259 -24.17 -16.89 6.55
CA THR A 259 -22.98 -16.11 6.14
C THR A 259 -23.29 -14.78 5.44
N THR A 260 -24.56 -14.45 5.22
CA THR A 260 -24.96 -13.13 4.65
C THR A 260 -25.49 -12.16 5.70
N GLU A 261 -25.70 -12.58 6.95
CA GLU A 261 -26.17 -11.72 8.04
C GLU A 261 -25.05 -11.32 9.02
N ALA A 262 -23.86 -11.91 8.90
CA ALA A 262 -22.70 -11.60 9.72
C ALA A 262 -21.82 -10.47 9.14
N GLU A 263 -21.81 -10.30 7.81
CA GLU A 263 -21.01 -9.27 7.16
C GLU A 263 -21.70 -7.88 7.19
N ASP A 264 -23.04 -7.83 7.10
CA ASP A 264 -23.83 -6.59 7.24
C ASP A 264 -23.90 -6.06 8.69
N LYS A 265 -23.72 -6.93 9.70
CA LYS A 265 -23.67 -6.53 11.11
C LYS A 265 -22.30 -6.00 11.55
N THR A 266 -21.22 -6.34 10.83
CA THR A 266 -19.86 -5.91 11.19
C THR A 266 -19.57 -4.50 10.66
N GLU A 267 -20.02 -4.18 9.43
CA GLU A 267 -19.86 -2.85 8.82
C GLU A 267 -20.73 -1.80 9.53
N LYS A 268 -21.91 -2.20 10.02
CA LYS A 268 -22.81 -1.33 10.79
C LYS A 268 -22.37 -1.11 12.24
N GLN A 269 -21.49 -1.96 12.79
CA GLN A 269 -20.90 -1.76 14.13
C GLN A 269 -19.68 -0.84 14.10
N GLU A 270 -18.90 -0.81 13.01
CA GLU A 270 -17.77 0.13 12.85
C GLU A 270 -18.26 1.57 12.62
N GLU A 271 -19.31 1.78 11.82
CA GLU A 271 -19.88 3.12 11.60
C GLU A 271 -20.47 3.73 12.89
N THR A 272 -21.10 2.90 13.74
CA THR A 272 -21.61 3.35 15.05
C THR A 272 -20.53 3.56 16.12
N GLY A 273 -19.35 2.94 15.95
CA GLY A 273 -18.23 3.10 16.87
C GLY A 273 -17.47 4.42 16.63
N GLU A 274 -17.35 4.83 15.37
CA GLU A 274 -16.70 6.10 14.98
C GLU A 274 -17.53 7.31 15.43
N ASP A 275 -18.86 7.28 15.25
CA ASP A 275 -19.77 8.32 15.75
C ASP A 275 -19.79 8.42 17.29
N ALA A 276 -19.67 7.29 18.01
CA ALA A 276 -19.64 7.29 19.47
C ALA A 276 -18.32 7.84 20.03
N GLN A 277 -17.21 7.63 19.32
CA GLN A 277 -15.89 8.12 19.71
C GLN A 277 -15.73 9.63 19.38
N GLU A 278 -16.37 10.10 18.30
CA GLU A 278 -16.44 11.53 17.97
C GLU A 278 -17.34 12.31 18.94
N GLN A 279 -18.46 11.72 19.39
CA GLN A 279 -19.32 12.32 20.43
C GLN A 279 -18.67 12.33 21.82
N ALA A 280 -17.87 11.33 22.17
CA ALA A 280 -17.10 11.32 23.43
C ALA A 280 -16.01 12.40 23.43
N ALA A 281 -15.29 12.58 22.31
CA ALA A 281 -14.28 13.62 22.16
C ALA A 281 -14.88 15.04 22.21
N ALA A 282 -16.08 15.23 21.65
CA ALA A 282 -16.79 16.51 21.74
C ALA A 282 -17.21 16.84 23.19
N GLY A 283 -17.64 15.84 23.97
CA GLY A 283 -18.00 16.03 25.38
C GLY A 283 -16.82 16.35 26.29
N GLU A 284 -15.64 15.79 26.02
CA GLU A 284 -14.41 16.15 26.76
C GLU A 284 -13.92 17.57 26.42
N GLN A 285 -14.12 18.04 25.19
CA GLN A 285 -13.80 19.41 24.81
C GLN A 285 -14.76 20.42 25.45
N GLU A 286 -16.06 20.12 25.52
CA GLU A 286 -17.05 21.00 26.16
C GLU A 286 -16.81 21.07 27.69
N ALA A 287 -16.41 19.98 28.33
CA ALA A 287 -16.06 19.98 29.76
C ALA A 287 -14.77 20.79 30.05
N ALA A 288 -13.76 20.70 29.19
CA ALA A 288 -12.53 21.48 29.33
C ALA A 288 -12.73 22.99 29.07
N GLU A 289 -13.69 23.35 28.21
CA GLU A 289 -14.03 24.75 27.94
C GLU A 289 -14.79 25.37 29.12
N VAL A 290 -15.69 24.61 29.77
CA VAL A 290 -16.40 25.04 30.99
C VAL A 290 -15.44 25.22 32.17
N GLU A 291 -14.49 24.31 32.40
CA GLU A 291 -13.49 24.47 33.47
C GLU A 291 -12.56 25.69 33.22
N ALA A 292 -12.24 25.99 31.96
CA ALA A 292 -11.44 27.15 31.62
C ALA A 292 -12.19 28.49 31.79
N GLU A 293 -13.51 28.50 31.65
CA GLU A 293 -14.34 29.69 31.92
C GLU A 293 -14.52 29.92 33.43
N ASP A 294 -14.70 28.87 34.24
CA ASP A 294 -14.79 28.97 35.71
C ASP A 294 -13.46 29.46 36.34
N GLU A 295 -12.30 29.02 35.82
CA GLU A 295 -11.00 29.53 36.30
C GLU A 295 -10.80 31.00 35.97
N LYS A 296 -11.35 31.47 34.84
CA LYS A 296 -11.22 32.85 34.39
C LYS A 296 -12.12 33.81 35.19
N GLU A 297 -13.33 33.38 35.54
CA GLU A 297 -14.19 34.16 36.45
C GLU A 297 -13.59 34.25 37.86
N ALA A 298 -12.93 33.19 38.35
CA ALA A 298 -12.25 33.21 39.65
C ALA A 298 -11.01 34.14 39.68
N GLU A 299 -10.32 34.33 38.56
CA GLU A 299 -9.22 35.29 38.46
C GLU A 299 -9.73 36.74 38.38
N ASP A 300 -10.82 37.01 37.67
CA ASP A 300 -11.44 38.34 37.59
C ASP A 300 -12.05 38.80 38.94
N GLU A 301 -12.58 37.87 39.75
CA GLU A 301 -13.04 38.18 41.11
C GLU A 301 -11.89 38.51 42.07
N LYS A 302 -10.72 37.85 41.94
CA LYS A 302 -9.53 38.20 42.71
C LYS A 302 -8.96 39.57 42.33
N GLU A 303 -8.95 39.90 41.04
CA GLU A 303 -8.42 41.18 40.56
C GLU A 303 -9.30 42.38 40.98
N THR A 304 -10.60 42.14 41.19
CA THR A 304 -11.55 43.16 41.69
C THR A 304 -11.47 43.36 43.20
N GLU A 305 -11.19 42.33 44.00
CA GLU A 305 -10.91 42.47 45.44
C GLU A 305 -9.57 43.17 45.73
N GLU A 306 -8.54 42.92 44.91
CA GLU A 306 -7.22 43.56 45.07
C GLU A 306 -7.26 45.08 44.73
N LYS A 307 -8.09 45.47 43.75
CA LYS A 307 -8.36 46.90 43.43
C LYS A 307 -9.20 47.61 44.50
N ALA A 308 -9.98 46.89 45.31
CA ALA A 308 -10.81 47.47 46.37
C ALA A 308 -10.03 47.73 47.67
N THR A 309 -8.89 47.04 47.87
CA THR A 309 -8.06 47.15 49.09
C THR A 309 -6.83 48.06 48.91
N GLY A 310 -6.44 48.39 47.68
CA GLY A 310 -5.31 49.27 47.36
C GLY A 310 -5.62 50.77 47.30
N LYS A 311 -6.33 51.32 48.30
CA LYS A 311 -6.53 52.78 48.41
C LYS A 311 -6.33 53.25 49.85
N GLU A 312 -5.06 53.35 50.26
CA GLU A 312 -4.59 54.29 51.28
C GLU A 312 -3.88 55.47 50.61
#